data_AF-A0A941F1X1-F1
#
_entry.id   AF-A0A941F1X1-F1
#
_cell.length_a   1.000
_cell.length_b   1.000
_cell.length_c   1.000
_cell.angle_alpha   90.00
_cell.angle_beta   90.00
_cell.angle_gamma   90.00
#
_symmetry.space_group_name_H-M   'P 1'
#
loop_
_entity.id
_entity.type
_entity.pdbx_description
1 polymer ?
#
loop_
_entity_poly.entity_id
_entity_poly.type
_entity_poly.pdbx_seq_one_letter_code
_entity_poly.pdbx_strand_id
1 'polypeptide(L)'
;TDPGAGGLTPTDVADPALTQAELEELEAETPGLEDVLPLAPLQRGMIFHSVYDDAGPDVYTAQLVFEFEGDVDGARLREAASVLLRRHANLRAAFVQRKSGEWSQVVARSVTVPWRDEDVSGAGDVEAAAAKLVEADR
;
A
#
# COMPACT_ATOMS: atom_id res chain seq x y z
N THR A 1 -19.43 13.57 -26.25
CA THR A 1 -19.79 14.19 -24.95
C THR A 1 -19.42 13.20 -23.89
N ASP A 2 -18.30 13.45 -23.20
CA ASP A 2 -17.68 12.52 -22.28
C ASP A 2 -18.46 12.48 -20.95
N PRO A 3 -19.08 11.36 -20.55
CA PRO A 3 -19.72 11.23 -19.26
C PRO A 3 -18.63 10.94 -18.21
N GLY A 4 -17.84 11.96 -17.88
CA GLY A 4 -16.72 11.88 -16.93
C GLY A 4 -16.05 13.21 -16.57
N ALA A 5 -16.63 14.34 -16.99
CA ALA A 5 -16.02 15.67 -16.87
C ALA A 5 -16.06 16.30 -15.45
N GLY A 6 -16.12 15.49 -14.39
CA GLY A 6 -16.11 15.95 -13.00
C GLY A 6 -15.06 15.19 -12.20
N GLY A 7 -13.93 15.83 -11.92
CA GLY A 7 -12.95 15.35 -10.94
C GLY A 7 -13.53 15.43 -9.52
N LEU A 8 -12.80 14.90 -8.54
CA LEU A 8 -13.20 15.00 -7.15
C LEU A 8 -13.25 16.47 -6.72
N THR A 9 -14.21 16.79 -5.85
CA THR A 9 -14.29 18.05 -5.14
C THR A 9 -13.93 17.84 -3.67
N PRO A 10 -13.54 18.88 -2.90
CA PRO A 10 -13.25 18.75 -1.48
C PRO A 10 -14.39 18.16 -0.65
N THR A 11 -15.64 18.23 -1.14
CA THR A 11 -16.79 17.62 -0.46
C THR A 11 -16.92 16.11 -0.70
N ASP A 12 -16.19 15.55 -1.67
CA ASP A 12 -16.19 14.12 -2.00
C ASP A 12 -15.17 13.32 -1.17
N VAL A 13 -14.29 13.99 -0.43
CA VAL A 13 -13.22 13.38 0.37
C VAL A 13 -13.36 13.69 1.86
N ALA A 14 -12.72 12.88 2.70
CA ALA A 14 -12.88 13.00 4.15
C ALA A 14 -12.02 14.11 4.80
N ASP A 15 -11.03 14.67 4.10
CA ASP A 15 -10.16 15.74 4.62
C ASP A 15 -10.80 17.13 4.44
N PRO A 16 -11.31 17.76 5.51
CA PRO A 16 -11.99 19.05 5.42
C PRO A 16 -11.05 20.23 5.17
N ALA A 17 -9.73 20.04 5.32
CA ALA A 17 -8.73 21.08 5.11
C ALA A 17 -8.19 21.10 3.68
N LEU A 18 -8.59 20.15 2.84
CA LEU A 18 -8.07 20.02 1.48
C LEU A 18 -8.68 21.07 0.55
N THR A 19 -7.82 21.80 -0.15
CA THR A 19 -8.26 22.73 -1.19
C THR A 19 -8.48 22.00 -2.53
N GLN A 20 -9.28 22.58 -3.42
CA GLN A 20 -9.48 22.02 -4.77
C GLN A 20 -8.15 21.86 -5.53
N ALA A 21 -7.25 22.84 -5.42
CA ALA A 21 -5.95 22.79 -6.10
C ALA A 21 -5.06 21.65 -5.57
N GLU A 22 -5.03 21.42 -4.25
CA GLU A 22 -4.29 20.29 -3.67
C GLU A 22 -4.91 18.95 -4.07
N LEU A 23 -6.24 18.86 -4.14
CA LEU A 23 -6.94 17.65 -4.57
C LEU A 23 -6.60 17.29 -6.03
N GLU A 24 -6.60 18.27 -6.93
CA GLU A 24 -6.23 18.08 -8.34
C GLU A 24 -4.77 17.60 -8.49
N GLU A 25 -3.86 18.11 -7.66
CA GLU A 25 -2.47 17.64 -7.60
C GLU A 25 -2.40 16.17 -7.15
N LEU A 26 -3.14 15.81 -6.09
CA LEU A 26 -3.20 14.44 -5.59
C LEU A 26 -3.84 13.48 -6.61
N GLU A 27 -4.89 13.90 -7.33
CA GLU A 27 -5.51 13.12 -8.40
C GLU A 27 -4.53 12.86 -9.56
N ALA A 28 -3.67 13.84 -9.88
CA ALA A 28 -2.67 13.69 -10.93
C ALA A 28 -1.54 12.71 -10.54
N GLU A 29 -1.15 12.69 -9.27
CA GLU A 29 -0.08 11.82 -8.76
C GLU A 29 -0.59 10.42 -8.35
N THR A 30 -1.88 10.29 -8.06
CA THR A 30 -2.51 9.04 -7.59
C THR A 30 -3.62 8.61 -8.55
N PRO A 31 -3.29 7.85 -9.62
CA PRO A 31 -4.29 7.35 -10.55
C PRO A 31 -5.41 6.57 -9.85
N GLY A 32 -6.64 7.00 -10.07
CA GLY A 32 -7.80 6.39 -9.43
C GLY A 32 -7.95 6.74 -7.95
N LEU A 33 -7.52 7.92 -7.52
CA LEU A 33 -7.81 8.45 -6.19
C LEU A 33 -9.30 8.23 -5.84
N GLU A 34 -9.54 7.65 -4.67
CA GLU A 34 -10.87 7.33 -4.14
C GLU A 34 -11.23 8.23 -2.96
N ASP A 35 -10.27 8.50 -2.06
CA ASP A 35 -10.49 9.32 -0.87
C ASP A 35 -9.16 9.94 -0.39
N VAL A 36 -9.26 11.03 0.37
CA VAL A 36 -8.15 11.71 1.04
C VAL A 36 -8.55 11.94 2.49
N LEU A 37 -7.69 11.52 3.42
CA LEU A 37 -7.92 11.63 4.85
C LEU A 37 -6.77 12.38 5.53
N PRO A 38 -7.06 13.13 6.62
CA PRO A 38 -6.02 13.63 7.48
C PRO A 38 -5.37 12.47 8.25
N LEU A 39 -4.10 12.62 8.61
CA LEU A 39 -3.42 11.59 9.40
C LEU A 39 -3.97 11.52 10.83
N ALA A 40 -4.10 10.30 11.34
CA ALA A 40 -4.25 10.05 12.76
C ALA A 40 -2.97 10.46 13.53
N PRO A 41 -3.07 10.82 14.83
CA PRO A 41 -1.91 11.20 15.63
C PRO A 41 -0.76 10.19 15.62
N LEU A 42 -1.08 8.89 15.70
CA LEU A 42 -0.07 7.83 15.67
C LEU A 42 0.61 7.74 14.29
N GLN A 43 -0.13 7.90 13.19
CA GLN A 43 0.42 7.88 11.83
C GLN A 43 1.45 8.99 11.63
N ARG A 44 1.21 10.19 12.18
CA ARG A 44 2.20 11.28 12.15
C ARG A 44 3.50 10.89 12.86
N GLY A 45 3.40 10.26 14.03
CA GLY A 45 4.57 9.78 14.76
C GLY A 45 5.35 8.71 13.99
N MET A 46 4.65 7.75 13.38
CA MET A 46 5.26 6.70 12.57
C MET A 46 5.99 7.27 11.35
N ILE A 47 5.37 8.22 10.62
CA ILE A 47 6.02 8.87 9.47
C ILE A 47 7.29 9.61 9.88
N PHE A 48 7.25 10.35 10.99
CA PHE A 48 8.42 11.04 11.49
C PHE A 48 9.58 10.08 11.74
N HIS A 49 9.33 8.93 12.36
CA HIS A 49 10.37 7.92 12.55
C HIS A 49 10.84 7.31 11.21
N SER A 50 9.93 7.00 10.28
CA SER A 50 10.31 6.41 8.98
C SER A 50 11.13 7.32 8.07
N VAL A 51 10.92 8.65 8.14
CA VAL A 51 11.58 9.62 7.24
C VAL A 51 12.90 10.14 7.82
N TYR A 52 13.05 10.15 9.15
CA TYR A 52 14.19 10.77 9.82
C TYR A 52 15.13 9.79 10.54
N ASP A 53 14.76 8.51 10.65
CA ASP A 53 15.59 7.47 11.26
C ASP A 53 16.11 6.49 10.18
N ASP A 54 17.15 6.93 9.45
CA ASP A 54 17.83 6.15 8.38
C ASP A 54 18.67 4.96 8.91
N ALA A 55 18.60 4.65 10.21
CA ALA A 55 19.54 3.78 10.91
C ALA A 55 18.96 2.39 11.23
N GLY A 56 18.47 1.65 10.23
CA GLY A 56 18.15 0.22 10.39
C GLY A 56 16.88 -0.26 9.66
N PRO A 57 16.48 -1.53 9.88
CA PRO A 57 15.20 -2.04 9.38
C PRO A 57 14.04 -1.20 9.91
N ASP A 58 13.05 -0.89 9.07
CA ASP A 58 11.86 -0.14 9.49
C ASP A 58 11.12 -0.94 10.58
N VAL A 59 11.17 -0.43 11.81
CA VAL A 59 10.56 -1.04 13.00
C VAL A 59 9.04 -1.16 12.90
N TYR A 60 8.41 -0.49 11.93
CA TYR A 60 6.99 -0.56 11.65
C TYR A 60 6.62 -1.57 10.55
N THR A 61 7.60 -2.23 9.93
CA THR A 61 7.35 -3.31 8.96
C THR A 61 7.15 -4.64 9.67
N ALA A 62 6.00 -5.27 9.45
CA ALA A 62 5.70 -6.61 9.94
C ALA A 62 5.80 -7.62 8.79
N GLN A 63 6.59 -8.68 8.98
CA GLN A 63 6.66 -9.81 8.07
C GLN A 63 5.98 -11.03 8.71
N LEU A 64 5.11 -11.69 7.95
CA LEU A 64 4.44 -12.92 8.35
C LEU A 64 4.79 -14.02 7.36
N VAL A 65 5.30 -15.13 7.88
CA VAL A 65 5.66 -16.32 7.08
C VAL A 65 4.74 -17.45 7.48
N PHE A 66 4.11 -18.09 6.49
CA PHE A 66 3.22 -19.23 6.67
C PHE A 66 3.78 -20.43 5.91
N GLU A 67 3.81 -21.57 6.59
CA GLU A 67 4.11 -22.85 5.98
C GLU A 67 2.80 -23.64 5.81
N PHE A 68 2.65 -24.25 4.63
CA PHE A 68 1.48 -25.05 4.30
C PHE A 68 1.92 -26.45 3.90
N GLU A 69 1.21 -27.46 4.39
CA GLU A 69 1.42 -28.85 3.97
C GLU A 69 0.41 -29.24 2.88
N GLY A 70 0.89 -29.92 1.84
CA GLY A 70 0.09 -30.40 0.72
C GLY A 70 0.02 -29.45 -0.48
N ASP A 71 -0.92 -29.71 -1.38
CA ASP A 71 -1.05 -28.94 -2.62
C ASP A 71 -1.66 -27.56 -2.34
N VAL A 72 -0.89 -26.51 -2.62
CA VAL A 72 -1.32 -25.12 -2.49
C VAL A 72 -1.61 -24.53 -3.88
N ASP A 73 -2.83 -24.05 -4.07
CA ASP A 73 -3.21 -23.31 -5.28
C ASP A 73 -2.76 -21.84 -5.17
N GLY A 74 -1.58 -21.54 -5.72
CA GLY A 74 -1.00 -20.19 -5.73
C GLY A 74 -1.88 -19.15 -6.44
N ALA A 75 -2.61 -19.54 -7.49
CA ALA A 75 -3.51 -18.63 -8.20
C ALA A 75 -4.69 -18.23 -7.32
N ARG A 76 -5.23 -19.17 -6.54
CA ARG A 76 -6.28 -18.90 -5.56
C ARG A 76 -5.81 -18.02 -4.42
N LEU A 77 -4.57 -18.21 -3.92
CA LEU A 77 -3.99 -17.34 -2.90
C LEU A 77 -3.82 -15.91 -3.42
N ARG A 78 -3.31 -15.73 -4.63
CA ARG A 78 -3.17 -14.41 -5.27
C ARG A 78 -4.53 -13.71 -5.45
N GLU A 79 -5.57 -14.43 -5.86
CA GLU A 79 -6.91 -13.84 -5.96
C GLU A 79 -7.45 -13.46 -4.58
N ALA A 80 -7.25 -14.29 -3.55
CA ALA A 80 -7.63 -13.95 -2.19
C ALA A 80 -6.95 -12.67 -1.70
N ALA A 81 -5.64 -12.51 -1.94
CA ALA A 81 -4.91 -11.28 -1.64
C ALA A 81 -5.50 -10.07 -2.38
N SER A 82 -5.86 -10.24 -3.66
CA SER A 82 -6.49 -9.19 -4.46
C SER A 82 -7.86 -8.78 -3.92
N VAL A 83 -8.67 -9.75 -3.44
CA VAL A 83 -9.95 -9.48 -2.77
C VAL A 83 -9.74 -8.67 -1.49
N LEU A 84 -8.73 -9.01 -0.68
CA LEU A 84 -8.43 -8.28 0.55
C LEU A 84 -8.09 -6.81 0.26
N LEU A 85 -7.23 -6.55 -0.74
CA LEU A 85 -6.90 -5.18 -1.15
C LEU A 85 -8.14 -4.41 -1.61
N ARG A 86 -9.00 -5.02 -2.44
CA ARG A 86 -10.25 -4.37 -2.89
C ARG A 86 -11.18 -4.05 -1.73
N ARG A 87 -11.30 -4.96 -0.75
CA ARG A 87 -12.22 -4.85 0.38
C ARG A 87 -11.76 -3.83 1.44
N HIS A 88 -10.46 -3.66 1.63
CA HIS A 88 -9.91 -2.86 2.73
C HIS A 88 -9.15 -1.65 2.21
N ALA A 89 -9.76 -0.46 2.28
CA ALA A 89 -9.17 0.81 1.85
C ALA A 89 -7.79 1.08 2.48
N ASN A 90 -7.61 0.69 3.73
CA ASN A 90 -6.36 0.81 4.48
C ASN A 90 -5.20 0.01 3.87
N LEU A 91 -5.47 -1.05 3.09
CA LEU A 91 -4.42 -1.77 2.34
C LEU A 91 -4.13 -1.14 0.97
N ARG A 92 -4.91 -0.13 0.58
CA ARG A 92 -4.72 0.67 -0.65
C ARG A 92 -4.33 2.12 -0.33
N ALA A 93 -3.94 2.37 0.92
CA ALA A 93 -3.56 3.68 1.40
C ALA A 93 -2.08 3.95 1.12
N ALA A 94 -1.77 5.18 0.74
CA ALA A 94 -0.42 5.72 0.73
C ALA A 94 -0.38 7.02 1.54
N PHE A 95 0.81 7.40 1.99
CA PHE A 95 1.03 8.64 2.71
C PHE A 95 1.88 9.56 1.84
N VAL A 96 1.36 10.74 1.56
CA VAL A 96 1.98 11.70 0.63
C VAL A 96 2.15 13.03 1.33
N GLN A 97 3.31 13.66 1.12
CA GLN A 97 3.54 15.02 1.57
C GLN A 97 3.08 15.99 0.50
N ARG A 98 2.11 16.83 0.83
CA ARG A 98 1.64 17.91 -0.04
C ARG A 98 2.70 19.00 -0.17
N LYS A 99 2.59 19.84 -1.20
CA LYS A 99 3.47 21.02 -1.38
C LYS A 99 3.39 22.02 -0.23
N SER A 100 2.28 22.05 0.50
CA SER A 100 2.12 22.82 1.75
C SER A 100 3.02 22.31 2.89
N GLY A 101 3.61 21.12 2.75
CA GLY A 101 4.40 20.43 3.77
C GLY A 101 3.59 19.51 4.68
N GLU A 102 2.26 19.58 4.60
CA GLU A 102 1.35 18.73 5.35
C GLU A 102 1.25 17.33 4.73
N TRP A 103 1.11 16.32 5.59
CA TRP A 103 0.93 14.94 5.14
C TRP A 103 -0.55 14.61 5.02
N SER A 104 -0.89 13.82 4.00
CA SER A 104 -2.23 13.29 3.77
C SER A 104 -2.17 11.78 3.55
N GLN A 105 -3.21 11.07 3.97
CA GLN A 105 -3.42 9.67 3.60
C GLN A 105 -4.31 9.65 2.36
N VAL A 106 -3.79 9.13 1.26
CA VAL A 106 -4.55 8.96 0.01
C VAL A 106 -4.96 7.50 -0.13
N VAL A 107 -6.19 7.26 -0.58
CA VAL A 107 -6.70 5.91 -0.86
C VAL A 107 -6.89 5.79 -2.36
N ALA A 108 -6.18 4.87 -3.01
CA ALA A 108 -6.35 4.60 -4.44
C ALA A 108 -7.40 3.52 -4.65
N ARG A 109 -8.38 3.72 -5.54
CA ARG A 109 -9.53 2.83 -5.84
C ARG A 109 -9.14 1.36 -6.06
N SER A 110 -7.97 1.13 -6.65
CA SER A 110 -7.42 -0.20 -6.82
C SER A 110 -5.90 -0.15 -6.82
N VAL A 111 -5.28 -1.16 -6.25
CA VAL A 111 -3.84 -1.39 -6.36
C VAL A 111 -3.60 -2.85 -6.75
N THR A 112 -2.52 -3.11 -7.48
CA THR A 112 -2.13 -4.46 -7.87
C THR A 112 -1.36 -5.10 -6.73
N VAL A 113 -1.68 -6.34 -6.37
CA VAL A 113 -0.89 -7.12 -5.41
C VAL A 113 0.52 -7.31 -6.00
N PRO A 114 1.61 -6.92 -5.30
CA PRO A 114 2.98 -7.18 -5.75
C PRO A 114 3.37 -8.65 -5.49
N TRP A 115 2.62 -9.58 -6.09
CA TRP A 115 2.77 -11.02 -5.89
C TRP A 115 3.98 -11.57 -6.64
N ARG A 116 4.79 -12.39 -5.98
CA ARG A 116 5.89 -13.16 -6.56
C ARG A 116 5.67 -14.65 -6.30
N ASP A 117 6.01 -15.48 -7.28
CA ASP A 117 5.93 -16.93 -7.22
C ASP A 117 7.30 -17.47 -7.61
N GLU A 118 7.91 -18.26 -6.73
CA GLU A 118 9.29 -18.73 -6.84
C GLU A 118 9.32 -20.24 -6.60
N ASP A 119 9.72 -21.00 -7.62
CA ASP A 119 9.88 -22.45 -7.52
C ASP A 119 11.31 -22.79 -7.08
N VAL A 120 11.44 -23.30 -5.86
CA VAL A 120 12.70 -23.74 -5.26
C VAL A 120 12.86 -25.26 -5.24
N SER A 121 11.94 -26.02 -5.85
CA SER A 121 11.97 -27.49 -5.84
C SER A 121 13.22 -28.09 -6.50
N GLY A 122 13.90 -27.33 -7.36
CA GLY A 122 15.18 -27.69 -7.98
C GLY A 122 16.42 -27.39 -7.13
N ALA A 123 16.27 -26.78 -5.95
CA ALA A 123 17.39 -26.48 -5.06
C ALA A 123 17.91 -27.76 -4.39
N GLY A 124 19.22 -27.83 -4.17
CA GLY A 124 19.82 -28.94 -3.40
C GLY A 124 19.42 -28.93 -1.92
N ASP A 125 19.00 -27.77 -1.42
CA ASP A 125 18.46 -27.53 -0.08
C ASP A 125 17.31 -26.51 -0.24
N VAL A 126 16.07 -27.01 -0.13
CA VAL A 126 14.86 -26.23 -0.41
C VAL A 126 14.59 -25.25 0.72
N GLU A 127 14.81 -25.69 1.96
CA GLU A 127 14.61 -24.93 3.17
C GLU A 127 15.56 -23.72 3.23
N ALA A 128 16.84 -23.92 2.91
CA ALA A 128 17.79 -22.83 2.83
C ALA A 128 17.46 -21.85 1.70
N ALA A 129 16.98 -22.35 0.55
CA ALA A 129 16.56 -21.49 -0.56
C ALA A 129 15.33 -20.64 -0.20
N ALA A 130 14.32 -21.24 0.43
CA ALA A 130 13.13 -20.54 0.91
C ALA A 130 13.46 -19.49 1.99
N ALA A 131 14.30 -19.83 2.96
CA ALA A 131 14.73 -18.89 4.00
C ALA A 131 15.45 -17.66 3.42
N LYS A 132 16.25 -17.84 2.37
CA LYS A 132 16.92 -16.75 1.67
C LYS A 132 15.93 -15.81 0.97
N LEU A 133 14.86 -16.35 0.39
CA LEU A 133 13.80 -15.54 -0.24
C LEU A 133 13.06 -14.70 0.79
N VAL A 134 12.74 -15.28 1.95
CA VAL A 134 12.09 -14.58 3.07
C VAL A 134 12.96 -13.43 3.58
N GLU A 135 14.26 -13.66 3.79
CA GLU A 135 15.17 -12.60 4.26
C GLU A 135 15.33 -11.48 3.23
N ALA A 136 15.33 -11.81 1.94
CA ALA A 136 15.42 -10.82 0.87
C ALA A 136 14.12 -10.02 0.64
N ASP A 137 12.98 -10.46 1.20
CA ASP A 137 11.70 -9.76 1.18
C ASP A 137 11.54 -8.75 2.34
N ARG A 138 12.46 -8.80 3.31
CA ARG A 138 12.50 -7.91 4.46
C ARG A 138 13.04 -6.52 4.10
#